data_AF-A0A3R8L5W8-F1
#
_entry.id   AF-A0A3R8L5W8-F1
#
_cell.length_a   1.000
_cell.length_b   1.000
_cell.length_c   1.000
_cell.angle_alpha   90.00
_cell.angle_beta   90.00
_cell.angle_gamma   90.00
#
_symmetry.space_group_name_H-M   'P 1'
#
loop_
_entity.id
_entity.type
_entity.pdbx_description
1 polymer ?
#
loop_
_entity_poly.entity_id
_entity_poly.type
_entity_poly.pdbx_seq_one_letter_code
_entity_poly.pdbx_strand_id
1 'polypeptide(L)'
;MLDVRRWMLDIRRNAPPPPPPPSSPDHRKSLAARRTARRLAIGLLTLSATACAAQLYWDQVASRPLQRTDALRIAADENGNVRLPLDLIADGQLHRYEWIADDGKIVRFFIINRHPGAVAPAVVFDACALCGDMGYVHRDDRVICIACGVNLVLPSVGKPGGCNPIVMENWRQTASEIIIPRDSLAAGAQMFTTSVETPAPDTPPASAHSDNPVCGAPPAAAATTPACCVPKS
;
A
#
# COMPACT_ATOMS: atom_id res chain seq x y z
N MET A 1 -11.41 -61.28 14.52
CA MET A 1 -11.85 -61.11 15.91
C MET A 1 -10.78 -60.31 16.65
N LEU A 2 -11.04 -59.04 16.97
CA LEU A 2 -10.14 -58.27 17.84
C LEU A 2 -10.20 -58.87 19.24
N ASP A 3 -9.05 -59.29 19.78
CA ASP A 3 -8.95 -59.82 21.15
C ASP A 3 -9.12 -58.69 22.16
N VAL A 4 -10.37 -58.45 22.53
CA VAL A 4 -10.80 -57.40 23.48
C VAL A 4 -10.06 -57.54 24.82
N ARG A 5 -9.70 -58.76 25.25
CA ARG A 5 -8.97 -58.98 26.51
C ARG A 5 -7.53 -58.50 26.40
N ARG A 6 -6.85 -58.79 25.28
CA ARG A 6 -5.49 -58.28 25.03
C ARG A 6 -5.47 -56.76 24.91
N TRP A 7 -6.44 -56.18 24.22
CA TRP A 7 -6.58 -54.72 24.10
C TRP A 7 -6.84 -54.04 25.45
N MET A 8 -7.72 -54.60 26.30
CA MET A 8 -7.98 -54.08 27.65
C MET A 8 -6.77 -54.17 28.59
N LEU A 9 -5.97 -55.24 28.50
CA LEU A 9 -4.74 -55.39 29.28
C LEU A 9 -3.65 -54.41 28.85
N ASP A 10 -3.56 -54.12 27.56
CA ASP A 10 -2.62 -53.12 27.04
C ASP A 10 -3.06 -51.69 27.42
N ILE A 11 -4.37 -51.41 27.45
CA ILE A 11 -4.89 -50.14 28.00
C ILE A 11 -4.55 -49.99 29.49
N ARG A 12 -4.71 -51.05 30.29
CA ARG A 12 -4.34 -51.00 31.73
C ARG A 12 -2.85 -50.87 31.96
N ARG A 13 -2.01 -51.52 31.16
CA ARG A 13 -0.54 -51.41 31.27
C ARG A 13 -0.01 -50.05 30.83
N ASN A 14 -0.65 -49.44 29.85
CA ASN A 14 -0.29 -48.11 29.36
C ASN A 14 -1.07 -46.98 30.05
N ALA A 15 -1.86 -47.30 31.09
CA ALA A 15 -2.58 -46.29 31.84
C ALA A 15 -1.57 -45.37 32.57
N PRO A 16 -1.73 -44.04 32.49
CA PRO A 16 -0.85 -43.13 33.21
C PRO A 16 -0.94 -43.41 34.71
N PRO A 17 0.18 -43.30 35.46
CA PRO A 17 0.19 -43.53 36.90
C PRO A 17 -0.79 -42.57 37.60
N PRO A 18 -1.42 -43.01 38.72
CA PRO A 18 -2.34 -42.17 39.46
C PRO A 18 -1.63 -40.91 39.97
N PRO A 19 -2.32 -39.76 40.04
CA PRO A 19 -1.72 -38.53 40.53
C PRO A 19 -1.26 -38.69 41.98
N PRO A 20 -0.14 -38.05 42.38
CA PRO A 20 0.36 -38.13 43.74
C PRO A 20 -0.63 -37.51 44.74
N PRO A 21 -0.69 -38.01 45.99
CA PRO A 21 -1.65 -37.54 47.00
C PRO A 21 -1.36 -36.09 47.42
N PRO A 22 -2.39 -35.32 47.85
CA PRO A 22 -2.30 -33.86 47.98
C PRO A 22 -1.26 -33.36 49.00
N SER A 23 -0.97 -34.15 50.03
CA SER A 23 0.04 -33.86 51.07
C SER A 23 1.47 -34.24 50.69
N SER A 24 1.69 -34.95 49.58
CA SER A 24 3.03 -35.42 49.21
C SER A 24 3.94 -34.29 48.70
N PRO A 25 5.26 -34.38 48.92
CA PRO A 25 6.24 -33.53 48.25
C PRO A 25 6.14 -33.59 46.71
N ASP A 26 5.84 -34.75 46.14
CA ASP A 26 5.76 -34.94 44.69
C ASP A 26 4.54 -34.25 44.07
N HIS A 27 3.41 -34.21 44.78
CA HIS A 27 2.26 -33.40 44.39
C HIS A 27 2.64 -31.91 44.29
N ARG A 28 3.37 -31.38 45.28
CA ARG A 28 3.85 -29.99 45.26
C ARG A 28 4.82 -29.71 44.10
N LYS A 29 5.77 -30.61 43.84
CA LYS A 29 6.70 -30.51 42.69
C LYS A 29 5.96 -30.51 41.36
N SER A 30 4.98 -31.40 41.20
CA SER A 30 4.19 -31.49 39.97
C SER A 30 3.34 -30.23 39.71
N LEU A 31 2.75 -29.65 40.76
CA LEU A 31 2.03 -28.38 40.68
C LEU A 31 2.96 -27.22 40.33
N ALA A 32 4.16 -27.17 40.93
CA ALA A 32 5.16 -26.17 40.61
C ALA A 32 5.62 -26.28 39.14
N ALA A 33 5.93 -27.49 38.67
CA ALA A 33 6.30 -27.74 37.28
C ALA A 33 5.19 -27.31 36.30
N ARG A 34 3.93 -27.64 36.57
CA ARG A 34 2.77 -27.21 35.75
C ARG A 34 2.62 -25.68 35.74
N ARG A 35 2.80 -25.01 36.88
CA ARG A 35 2.75 -23.54 36.96
C ARG A 35 3.87 -22.90 36.14
N THR A 36 5.09 -23.42 36.24
CA THR A 36 6.24 -22.93 35.44
C THR A 36 6.00 -23.19 33.95
N ALA A 37 5.59 -24.40 33.57
CA ALA A 37 5.26 -24.73 32.18
C ALA A 37 4.15 -23.82 31.62
N ARG A 38 3.09 -23.55 32.40
CA ARG A 38 2.03 -22.63 32.01
C ARG A 38 2.54 -21.19 31.86
N ARG A 39 3.39 -20.71 32.78
CA ARG A 39 4.00 -19.38 32.68
C ARG A 39 4.89 -19.25 31.45
N LEU A 40 5.71 -20.27 31.16
CA LEU A 40 6.54 -20.31 29.96
C LEU A 40 5.71 -20.37 28.69
N ALA A 41 4.65 -21.18 28.66
CA ALA A 41 3.74 -21.27 27.53
C ALA A 41 3.01 -19.94 27.28
N ILE A 42 2.49 -19.29 28.33
CA ILE A 42 1.88 -17.96 28.22
C ILE A 42 2.93 -16.94 27.75
N GLY A 43 4.12 -16.94 28.34
CA GLY A 43 5.22 -16.05 27.93
C GLY A 43 5.58 -16.21 26.46
N LEU A 44 5.71 -17.46 25.98
CA LEU A 44 5.98 -17.76 24.59
C LEU A 44 4.85 -17.27 23.67
N LEU A 45 3.59 -17.55 24.03
CA LEU A 45 2.43 -17.07 23.26
C LEU A 45 2.39 -15.54 23.18
N THR A 46 2.65 -14.83 24.28
CA THR A 46 2.69 -13.36 24.30
C THR A 46 3.85 -12.79 23.47
N LEU A 47 5.01 -13.45 23.49
CA LEU A 47 6.16 -13.05 22.69
C LEU A 47 5.88 -13.27 21.20
N SER A 48 5.36 -14.43 20.83
CA SER A 48 4.97 -14.75 19.45
C SER A 48 3.89 -13.81 18.93
N ALA A 49 2.87 -13.49 19.74
CA ALA A 49 1.83 -12.54 19.36
C ALA A 49 2.40 -11.13 19.11
N THR A 50 3.29 -10.66 19.99
CA THR A 50 3.96 -9.35 19.82
C THR A 50 4.84 -9.33 18.57
N ALA A 51 5.62 -10.40 18.32
CA ALA A 51 6.45 -10.51 17.12
C ALA A 51 5.61 -10.52 15.84
N CYS A 52 4.50 -11.27 15.82
CA CYS A 52 3.59 -11.32 14.69
C CYS A 52 2.93 -9.95 14.44
N ALA A 53 2.50 -9.26 15.49
CA ALA A 53 1.94 -7.91 15.38
C ALA A 53 2.96 -6.90 14.82
N ALA A 54 4.23 -6.98 15.27
CA ALA A 54 5.29 -6.14 14.75
C ALA A 54 5.58 -6.42 13.26
N GLN A 55 5.57 -7.69 12.86
CA GLN A 55 5.78 -8.10 11.48
C GLN A 55 4.61 -7.63 10.57
N LEU A 56 3.37 -7.80 11.03
CA LEU A 56 2.19 -7.26 10.33
C LEU A 56 2.23 -5.74 10.21
N TYR A 57 2.65 -5.03 11.27
CA TYR A 57 2.82 -3.59 11.22
C TYR A 57 3.88 -3.17 10.20
N TRP A 58 5.00 -3.90 10.14
CA TRP A 58 6.05 -3.63 9.17
C TRP A 58 5.51 -3.78 7.75
N ASP A 59 4.97 -4.96 7.42
CA ASP A 59 4.49 -5.30 6.08
C ASP A 59 3.35 -4.39 5.62
N GLN A 60 2.44 -4.05 6.55
CA GLN A 60 1.21 -3.34 6.22
C GLN A 60 1.27 -1.84 6.44
N VAL A 61 2.26 -1.28 7.14
CA VAL A 61 2.27 0.17 7.45
C VAL A 61 3.63 0.76 7.14
N ALA A 62 4.69 0.20 7.72
CA ALA A 62 6.02 0.79 7.61
C ALA A 62 6.64 0.62 6.21
N SER A 63 6.43 -0.53 5.56
CA SER A 63 6.99 -0.83 4.24
C SER A 63 6.10 -0.42 3.07
N ARG A 64 5.01 0.33 3.31
CA ARG A 64 4.15 0.79 2.20
C ARG A 64 4.95 1.71 1.28
N PRO A 65 5.02 1.40 -0.03
CA PRO A 65 5.69 2.27 -0.98
C PRO A 65 4.98 3.63 -1.03
N LEU A 66 5.74 4.70 -1.27
CA LEU A 66 5.20 6.03 -1.46
C LEU A 66 4.21 6.02 -2.62
N GLN A 67 2.93 6.24 -2.32
CA GLN A 67 1.87 6.28 -3.32
C GLN A 67 1.67 7.70 -3.82
N ARG A 68 1.56 7.82 -5.14
CA ARG A 68 1.20 9.06 -5.81
C ARG A 68 -0.31 9.31 -5.62
N THR A 69 -0.75 10.57 -5.50
CA THR A 69 -2.19 10.85 -5.58
C THR A 69 -2.68 10.72 -7.01
N ASP A 70 -3.99 10.59 -7.16
CA ASP A 70 -4.66 10.61 -8.45
C ASP A 70 -4.40 11.93 -9.18
N ALA A 71 -4.40 11.86 -10.51
CA ALA A 71 -4.26 13.02 -11.37
C ALA A 71 -5.58 13.34 -12.07
N LEU A 72 -5.84 14.63 -12.24
CA LEU A 72 -7.01 15.11 -12.95
C LEU A 72 -6.76 15.04 -14.45
N ARG A 73 -7.62 14.32 -15.18
CA ARG A 73 -7.57 14.31 -16.64
C ARG A 73 -8.03 15.66 -17.18
N ILE A 74 -7.24 16.22 -18.09
CA ILE A 74 -7.50 17.51 -18.71
C ILE A 74 -7.46 17.42 -20.23
N ALA A 75 -8.25 18.26 -20.88
CA ALA A 75 -8.26 18.43 -22.33
C ALA A 75 -7.63 19.78 -22.70
N ALA A 76 -7.04 19.84 -23.89
CA ALA A 76 -6.61 21.11 -24.47
C ALA A 76 -7.83 21.93 -24.93
N ASP A 77 -7.71 23.25 -24.88
CA ASP A 77 -8.70 24.19 -25.43
C ASP A 77 -8.73 24.16 -26.96
N GLU A 78 -9.65 24.92 -27.57
CA GLU A 78 -9.79 25.04 -29.03
C GLU A 78 -8.52 25.53 -29.73
N ASN A 79 -7.64 26.24 -29.00
CA ASN A 79 -6.36 26.73 -29.51
C ASN A 79 -5.20 25.76 -29.25
N GLY A 80 -5.48 24.55 -28.75
CA GLY A 80 -4.47 23.55 -28.42
C GLY A 80 -3.65 23.90 -27.17
N ASN A 81 -4.18 24.71 -26.26
CA ASN A 81 -3.50 25.04 -25.00
C ASN A 81 -4.26 24.48 -23.81
N VAL A 82 -3.52 24.01 -22.81
CA VAL A 82 -4.06 23.74 -21.48
C VAL A 82 -3.96 25.02 -20.66
N ARG A 83 -5.10 25.45 -20.09
CA ARG A 83 -5.17 26.62 -19.22
C ARG A 83 -5.56 26.18 -17.81
N LEU A 84 -4.78 26.60 -16.82
CA LEU A 84 -4.99 26.24 -15.42
C LEU A 84 -5.01 27.52 -14.58
N PRO A 85 -6.01 27.71 -13.71
CA PRO A 85 -6.08 28.90 -12.86
C PRO A 85 -4.92 28.91 -11.86
N LEU A 86 -4.32 30.08 -11.67
CA LEU A 86 -3.19 30.30 -10.78
C LEU A 86 -3.58 30.18 -9.30
N ASP A 87 -4.86 30.34 -8.98
CA ASP A 87 -5.36 30.18 -7.60
C ASP A 87 -5.20 28.75 -7.08
N LEU A 88 -5.10 27.75 -7.97
CA LEU A 88 -4.93 26.35 -7.57
C LEU A 88 -3.63 26.13 -6.78
N ILE A 89 -2.54 26.82 -7.16
CA ILE A 89 -1.24 26.63 -6.51
C ILE A 89 -1.09 27.43 -5.20
N ALA A 90 -2.10 28.22 -4.81
CA ALA A 90 -2.05 29.05 -3.62
C ALA A 90 -2.07 28.22 -2.32
N ASP A 91 -2.57 26.99 -2.37
CA ASP A 91 -2.58 26.04 -1.25
C ASP A 91 -1.20 25.47 -0.91
N GLY A 92 -0.19 25.72 -1.76
CA GLY A 92 1.16 25.18 -1.62
C GLY A 92 1.25 23.67 -1.84
N GLN A 93 0.19 23.03 -2.33
CA GLN A 93 0.15 21.61 -2.62
C GLN A 93 0.57 21.33 -4.07
N LEU A 94 0.82 20.05 -4.32
CA LEU A 94 1.13 19.54 -5.64
C LEU A 94 -0.16 19.10 -6.34
N HIS A 95 -0.47 19.76 -7.46
CA HIS A 95 -1.65 19.45 -8.28
C HIS A 95 -1.26 18.64 -9.50
N ARG A 96 -1.84 17.45 -9.65
CA ARG A 96 -1.47 16.47 -10.70
C ARG A 96 -2.47 16.47 -11.84
N TYR A 97 -1.95 16.39 -13.06
CA TYR A 97 -2.73 16.39 -14.28
C TYR A 97 -2.29 15.29 -15.24
N GLU A 98 -3.25 14.82 -16.03
CA GLU A 98 -3.08 13.84 -17.08
C GLU A 98 -3.61 14.38 -18.39
N TRP A 99 -2.76 14.36 -19.42
CA TRP A 99 -3.12 14.70 -20.80
C TRP A 99 -2.89 13.50 -21.71
N ILE A 100 -3.84 13.20 -22.58
CA ILE A 100 -3.73 12.08 -23.54
C ILE A 100 -3.17 12.64 -24.84
N ALA A 101 -2.01 12.14 -25.24
CA ALA A 101 -1.38 12.46 -26.51
C ALA A 101 -2.12 11.80 -27.69
N ASP A 102 -1.85 12.28 -28.91
CA ASP A 102 -2.47 11.73 -30.13
C ASP A 102 -2.15 10.26 -30.37
N ASP A 103 -0.99 9.80 -29.87
CA ASP A 103 -0.56 8.41 -29.91
C ASP A 103 -1.19 7.54 -28.81
N GLY A 104 -2.09 8.10 -27.99
CA GLY A 104 -2.75 7.44 -26.88
C GLY A 104 -1.92 7.36 -25.59
N LYS A 105 -0.71 7.91 -25.55
CA LYS A 105 0.10 7.95 -24.33
C LYS A 105 -0.44 8.93 -23.32
N ILE A 106 -0.37 8.55 -22.04
CA ILE A 106 -0.78 9.40 -20.93
C ILE A 106 0.43 10.19 -20.45
N VAL A 107 0.45 11.48 -20.79
CA VAL A 107 1.45 12.44 -20.33
C VAL A 107 1.02 12.98 -18.97
N ARG A 108 1.83 12.71 -17.95
CA ARG A 108 1.57 13.18 -16.58
C ARG A 108 2.45 14.37 -16.26
N PHE A 109 1.86 15.38 -15.66
CA PHE A 109 2.60 16.53 -15.17
C PHE A 109 1.96 17.04 -13.90
N PHE A 110 2.68 17.88 -13.18
CA PHE A 110 2.13 18.55 -12.01
C PHE A 110 2.59 19.99 -11.93
N ILE A 111 1.83 20.75 -11.15
CA ILE A 111 2.13 22.13 -10.84
C ILE A 111 2.23 22.27 -9.34
N ILE A 112 3.25 23.02 -8.90
CA ILE A 112 3.49 23.33 -7.50
C ILE A 112 4.03 24.75 -7.36
N ASN A 113 3.69 25.40 -6.25
CA ASN A 113 4.32 26.67 -5.89
C ASN A 113 5.63 26.42 -5.14
N ARG A 114 6.75 26.94 -5.66
CA ARG A 114 8.09 26.68 -5.11
C ARG A 114 8.40 27.45 -3.83
N HIS A 115 7.70 28.56 -3.61
CA HIS A 115 7.97 29.47 -2.51
C HIS A 115 6.68 29.80 -1.75
N PRO A 116 6.58 29.45 -0.46
CA PRO A 116 5.47 29.88 0.38
C PRO A 116 5.40 31.43 0.40
N GLY A 117 4.23 32.00 0.12
CA GLY A 117 4.01 33.45 0.17
C GLY A 117 4.48 34.23 -1.06
N ALA A 118 5.09 33.58 -2.07
CA ALA A 118 5.38 34.20 -3.36
C ALA A 118 4.72 33.39 -4.48
N VAL A 119 4.39 34.04 -5.58
CA VAL A 119 3.81 33.38 -6.76
C VAL A 119 4.96 32.88 -7.63
N ALA A 120 5.43 31.66 -7.38
CA ALA A 120 6.55 31.05 -8.10
C ALA A 120 6.22 29.63 -8.60
N PRO A 121 5.25 29.49 -9.53
CA PRO A 121 4.90 28.19 -10.10
C PRO A 121 6.09 27.48 -10.73
N ALA A 122 6.07 26.16 -10.63
CA ALA A 122 6.83 25.26 -11.48
C ALA A 122 5.87 24.31 -12.18
N VAL A 123 5.97 24.24 -13.50
CA VAL A 123 5.28 23.24 -14.32
C VAL A 123 6.33 22.21 -14.75
N VAL A 124 6.16 20.97 -14.33
CA VAL A 124 7.13 19.90 -14.55
C VAL A 124 6.42 18.60 -14.87
N PHE A 125 7.09 17.73 -15.64
CA PHE A 125 6.62 16.38 -15.88
C PHE A 125 6.74 15.54 -14.62
N ASP A 126 5.79 14.63 -14.41
CA ASP A 126 5.84 13.65 -13.33
C ASP A 126 6.77 12.47 -13.69
N ALA A 127 7.99 12.82 -14.11
CA ALA A 127 9.01 11.89 -14.57
C ALA A 127 10.40 12.37 -14.14
N CYS A 128 11.28 11.41 -13.90
CA CYS A 128 12.68 11.60 -13.54
C CYS A 128 13.57 11.16 -14.70
N ALA A 129 14.54 11.98 -15.08
CA ALA A 129 15.49 11.63 -16.14
C ALA A 129 16.33 10.37 -15.80
N LEU A 130 16.51 10.08 -14.52
CA LEU A 130 17.29 8.92 -14.04
C LEU A 130 16.43 7.72 -13.65
N CYS A 131 15.20 7.94 -13.20
CA CYS A 131 14.34 6.90 -12.61
C CYS A 131 13.08 6.58 -13.43
N GLY A 132 12.87 7.26 -14.56
CA GLY A 132 11.71 7.07 -15.42
C GLY A 132 10.43 7.73 -14.86
N ASP A 133 9.29 7.17 -15.24
CA ASP A 133 7.94 7.70 -14.97
C ASP A 133 7.32 7.20 -13.66
N MET A 134 8.13 6.79 -12.68
CA MET A 134 7.60 6.38 -11.36
C MET A 134 6.89 7.54 -10.63
N GLY A 135 7.29 8.79 -10.91
CA GLY A 135 6.66 10.01 -10.41
C GLY A 135 7.13 10.46 -9.02
N TYR A 136 6.43 11.45 -8.49
CA TYR A 136 6.80 12.15 -7.26
C TYR A 136 5.64 12.25 -6.26
N VAL A 137 5.97 12.29 -4.97
CA VAL A 137 5.02 12.62 -3.88
C VAL A 137 5.38 13.95 -3.22
N HIS A 138 4.36 14.67 -2.75
CA HIS A 138 4.54 15.86 -1.93
C HIS A 138 4.28 15.47 -0.47
N ARG A 139 5.26 15.68 0.40
CA ARG A 139 5.11 15.51 1.85
C ARG A 139 5.75 16.71 2.54
N ASP A 140 4.98 17.31 3.44
CA ASP A 140 5.40 18.48 4.22
C ASP A 140 5.86 19.63 3.31
N ASP A 141 7.16 19.96 3.33
CA ASP A 141 7.78 21.02 2.54
C ASP A 141 8.71 20.48 1.43
N ARG A 142 8.50 19.21 1.02
CA ARG A 142 9.40 18.46 0.14
C ARG A 142 8.67 17.68 -0.93
N VAL A 143 9.35 17.55 -2.05
CA VAL A 143 8.97 16.64 -3.14
C VAL A 143 9.91 15.43 -3.10
N ILE A 144 9.37 14.22 -3.16
CA ILE A 144 10.14 12.98 -3.02
C ILE A 144 9.95 12.14 -4.28
N CYS A 145 11.06 11.72 -4.90
CA CYS A 145 11.00 10.78 -6.01
C CYS A 145 10.58 9.39 -5.50
N ILE A 146 9.53 8.82 -6.07
CA ILE A 146 8.99 7.52 -5.62
C ILE A 146 10.01 6.39 -5.84
N ALA A 147 10.81 6.47 -6.89
CA ALA A 147 11.78 5.44 -7.25
C ALA A 147 13.06 5.46 -6.38
N CYS A 148 13.71 6.64 -6.28
CA CYS A 148 15.00 6.76 -5.59
C CYS A 148 14.87 7.18 -4.11
N GLY A 149 13.70 7.64 -3.67
CA GLY A 149 13.45 8.11 -2.29
C GLY A 149 14.16 9.41 -1.92
N VAL A 150 14.84 10.07 -2.88
CA VAL A 150 15.55 11.32 -2.65
C VAL A 150 14.55 12.43 -2.33
N ASN A 151 14.86 13.21 -1.29
CA ASN A 151 14.09 14.36 -0.85
C ASN A 151 14.59 15.63 -1.56
N LEU A 152 13.71 16.28 -2.30
CA LEU A 152 13.96 17.53 -3.01
C LEU A 152 13.33 18.67 -2.23
N VAL A 153 14.06 19.78 -2.12
CA VAL A 153 13.53 21.02 -1.55
C VAL A 153 12.67 21.74 -2.59
N LEU A 154 11.53 22.32 -2.19
CA LEU A 154 10.60 23.00 -3.12
C LEU A 154 11.27 23.98 -4.10
N PRO A 155 12.25 24.83 -3.68
CA PRO A 155 12.91 25.76 -4.60
C PRO A 155 13.80 25.12 -5.68
N SER A 156 14.16 23.84 -5.55
CA SER A 156 14.93 23.12 -6.57
C SER A 156 14.03 22.52 -7.65
N VAL A 157 12.74 22.35 -7.39
CA VAL A 157 11.76 21.91 -8.39
C VAL A 157 11.74 22.93 -9.53
N GLY A 158 11.82 22.46 -10.78
CA GLY A 158 11.96 23.34 -11.94
C GLY A 158 13.41 23.71 -12.32
N LYS A 159 14.41 23.21 -11.58
CA LYS A 159 15.82 23.25 -12.00
C LYS A 159 16.25 21.87 -12.50
N PRO A 160 16.88 21.75 -13.68
CA PRO A 160 17.32 20.46 -14.19
C PRO A 160 18.45 19.86 -13.32
N GLY A 161 18.56 18.53 -13.30
CA GLY A 161 19.66 17.77 -12.69
C GLY A 161 19.24 16.83 -11.55
N GLY A 162 19.99 15.75 -11.35
CA GLY A 162 19.75 14.75 -10.29
C GLY A 162 18.40 14.03 -10.44
N CYS A 163 17.78 13.66 -9.30
CA CYS A 163 16.40 13.14 -9.25
C CYS A 163 15.35 14.29 -9.32
N ASN A 164 15.65 15.48 -9.87
CA ASN A 164 14.62 16.53 -10.04
C ASN A 164 13.63 16.18 -11.16
N PRO A 165 12.34 16.59 -11.03
CA PRO A 165 11.36 16.47 -12.09
C PRO A 165 11.83 17.14 -13.38
N ILE A 166 11.54 16.52 -14.53
CA ILE A 166 11.91 17.08 -15.83
C ILE A 166 11.10 18.35 -16.08
N VAL A 167 11.80 19.44 -16.39
CA VAL A 167 11.20 20.75 -16.60
C VAL A 167 10.40 20.75 -17.89
N MET A 168 9.17 21.26 -17.83
CA MET A 168 8.40 21.52 -19.04
C MET A 168 8.82 22.84 -19.65
N GLU A 169 9.12 22.87 -20.94
CA GLU A 169 9.52 24.07 -21.65
C GLU A 169 8.30 24.81 -22.24
N ASN A 170 8.47 26.08 -22.58
CA ASN A 170 7.51 26.89 -23.34
C ASN A 170 6.11 27.12 -22.72
N TRP A 171 5.89 26.79 -21.44
CA TRP A 171 4.72 27.25 -20.70
C TRP A 171 4.86 28.73 -20.32
N ARG A 172 3.72 29.39 -20.08
CA ARG A 172 3.67 30.82 -19.72
C ARG A 172 2.75 31.04 -18.53
N GLN A 173 3.07 32.05 -17.75
CA GLN A 173 2.24 32.53 -16.64
C GLN A 173 1.65 33.89 -17.00
N THR A 174 0.35 34.05 -16.79
CA THR A 174 -0.36 35.35 -16.78
C THR A 174 -0.66 35.76 -15.34
N ALA A 175 -1.35 36.89 -15.15
CA ALA A 175 -1.75 37.33 -13.81
C ALA A 175 -2.70 36.34 -13.10
N SER A 176 -3.45 35.55 -13.84
CA SER A 176 -4.51 34.67 -13.31
C SER A 176 -4.41 33.21 -13.76
N GLU A 177 -3.60 32.90 -14.77
CA GLU A 177 -3.57 31.56 -15.39
C GLU A 177 -2.15 31.11 -15.73
N ILE A 178 -1.98 29.78 -15.79
CA ILE A 178 -0.84 29.09 -16.37
C ILE A 178 -1.30 28.50 -17.70
N ILE A 179 -0.58 28.83 -18.77
CA ILE A 179 -0.88 28.40 -20.14
C ILE A 179 0.22 27.45 -20.59
N ILE A 180 -0.16 26.23 -20.96
CA ILE A 180 0.73 25.17 -21.39
C ILE A 180 0.36 24.79 -22.83
N PRO A 181 1.24 25.03 -23.81
CA PRO A 181 1.02 24.59 -25.19
C PRO A 181 0.98 23.06 -25.30
N ARG A 182 0.16 22.55 -26.22
CA ARG A 182 0.13 21.12 -26.57
C ARG A 182 1.50 20.58 -26.96
N ASP A 183 2.29 21.35 -27.72
CA ASP A 183 3.62 20.93 -28.17
C ASP A 183 4.57 20.70 -26.98
N SER A 184 4.45 21.51 -25.93
CA SER A 184 5.19 21.31 -24.68
C SER A 184 4.83 19.98 -24.03
N LEU A 185 3.54 19.63 -23.97
CA LEU A 185 3.10 18.34 -23.42
C LEU A 185 3.57 17.16 -24.29
N ALA A 186 3.45 17.30 -25.61
CA ALA A 186 3.87 16.29 -26.57
C ALA A 186 5.38 15.99 -26.50
N ALA A 187 6.21 17.00 -26.25
CA ALA A 187 7.66 16.82 -26.06
C ALA A 187 8.00 15.87 -24.89
N GLY A 188 7.13 15.80 -23.89
CA GLY A 188 7.26 14.89 -22.74
C GLY A 188 6.72 13.48 -22.96
N ALA A 189 5.99 13.21 -24.04
CA ALA A 189 5.27 11.95 -24.22
C ALA A 189 6.19 10.71 -24.24
N GLN A 190 7.42 10.86 -24.73
CA GLN A 190 8.45 9.81 -24.74
C GLN A 190 8.93 9.37 -23.35
N MET A 191 8.67 10.18 -22.32
CA MET A 191 9.08 9.88 -20.94
C MET A 191 8.11 8.91 -20.25
N PHE A 192 6.90 8.73 -20.80
CA PHE A 192 5.83 7.96 -20.19
C PHE A 192 5.59 6.65 -20.93
N THR A 193 5.35 5.59 -20.16
CA THR A 193 5.13 4.24 -20.68
C THR A 193 3.65 3.86 -20.73
N THR A 194 2.80 4.52 -19.92
CA THR A 194 1.37 4.22 -19.84
C THR A 194 0.60 4.81 -21.03
N SER A 195 -0.23 3.99 -21.68
CA SER A 195 -1.18 4.40 -22.72
C SER A 195 -2.62 4.08 -22.32
N VAL A 196 -3.58 4.79 -22.91
CA VAL A 196 -5.00 4.47 -22.73
C VAL A 196 -5.28 3.18 -23.49
N GLU A 197 -5.67 2.11 -22.77
CA GLU A 197 -6.31 0.96 -23.41
C GLU A 197 -7.62 1.46 -24.04
N THR A 198 -7.66 1.60 -25.36
CA THR A 198 -8.93 1.69 -26.09
C THR A 198 -9.69 0.40 -25.79
N PRO A 199 -10.93 0.45 -25.26
CA PRO A 199 -11.72 -0.77 -25.12
C PRO A 199 -11.88 -1.35 -26.53
N ALA A 200 -11.27 -2.51 -26.78
CA ALA A 200 -11.44 -3.21 -28.04
C ALA A 200 -12.94 -3.45 -28.26
N PRO A 201 -13.51 -3.12 -29.43
CA PRO A 201 -14.86 -3.56 -29.74
C PRO A 201 -14.86 -5.09 -29.79
N ASP A 202 -15.71 -5.68 -28.95
CA ASP A 202 -16.14 -7.07 -28.95
C ASP A 202 -15.06 -8.14 -28.72
N THR A 203 -14.69 -8.32 -27.45
CA THR A 203 -14.33 -9.66 -26.97
C THR A 203 -15.29 -9.99 -25.81
N PRO A 204 -16.18 -10.99 -25.96
CA PRO A 204 -16.99 -11.45 -24.82
C PRO A 204 -16.04 -11.92 -23.72
N PRO A 205 -16.35 -11.66 -22.44
CA PRO A 205 -15.42 -11.91 -21.35
C PRO A 205 -14.99 -13.37 -21.38
N ALA A 206 -13.70 -13.60 -21.65
CA ALA A 206 -13.09 -14.90 -21.51
C ALA A 206 -13.35 -15.36 -20.07
N SER A 207 -14.09 -16.46 -19.98
CA SER A 207 -14.41 -17.19 -18.78
C SER A 207 -13.23 -17.21 -17.81
N ALA A 208 -13.52 -16.85 -16.56
CA ALA A 208 -12.62 -17.03 -15.43
C ALA A 208 -11.95 -18.41 -15.47
N HIS A 209 -10.63 -18.44 -15.72
CA HIS A 209 -9.76 -19.51 -15.26
C HIS A 209 -8.96 -18.94 -14.09
N SER A 210 -9.56 -19.09 -12.91
CA SER A 210 -8.84 -19.00 -11.65
C SER A 210 -8.20 -20.37 -11.42
N ASP A 211 -6.90 -20.48 -11.64
CA ASP A 211 -6.08 -21.56 -11.11
C ASP A 211 -4.70 -21.01 -10.77
N ASN A 212 -4.56 -20.52 -9.53
CA ASN A 212 -3.27 -20.50 -8.86
C ASN A 212 -3.51 -20.87 -7.39
N PRO A 213 -2.90 -21.96 -6.86
CA PRO A 213 -3.25 -22.48 -5.55
C PRO A 213 -2.73 -21.56 -4.45
N VAL A 214 -3.66 -20.89 -3.76
CA VAL A 214 -3.40 -20.29 -2.46
C VAL A 214 -3.24 -21.43 -1.46
N CYS A 215 -2.02 -21.64 -0.97
CA CYS A 215 -1.75 -22.46 0.20
C CYS A 215 -2.57 -21.92 1.38
N GLY A 216 -3.54 -22.73 1.83
CA GLY A 216 -4.55 -22.33 2.80
C GLY A 216 -3.99 -21.98 4.18
N ALA A 217 -4.43 -20.83 4.70
CA ALA A 217 -4.56 -20.61 6.12
C ALA A 217 -5.86 -21.28 6.61
N PRO A 218 -5.87 -22.00 7.75
CA PRO A 218 -7.09 -22.62 8.26
C PRO A 218 -8.06 -21.56 8.84
N PRO A 219 -9.39 -21.72 8.67
CA PRO A 219 -10.37 -20.76 9.15
C PRO A 219 -10.51 -20.78 10.67
N ALA A 220 -10.57 -19.58 11.26
CA ALA A 220 -10.97 -19.36 12.64
C ALA A 220 -12.44 -19.79 12.83
N ALA A 221 -12.65 -20.83 13.63
CA ALA A 221 -13.98 -21.27 14.03
C ALA A 221 -14.65 -20.20 14.91
N ALA A 222 -15.88 -19.86 14.51
CA ALA A 222 -16.77 -18.92 15.18
C ALA A 222 -17.11 -19.38 16.60
N ALA A 223 -17.07 -18.42 17.53
CA ALA A 223 -17.61 -18.56 18.87
C ALA A 223 -19.13 -18.75 18.79
N THR A 224 -19.63 -19.90 19.28
CA THR A 224 -21.05 -20.14 19.51
C THR A 224 -21.36 -19.89 20.98
N THR A 225 -22.22 -18.91 21.25
CA THR A 225 -22.86 -18.67 22.55
C THR A 225 -24.02 -19.67 22.74
N PRO A 226 -24.23 -20.29 23.91
CA PRO A 226 -25.45 -21.06 24.15
C PRO A 226 -26.57 -20.14 24.63
N ALA A 227 -27.62 -20.00 23.81
CA ALA A 227 -28.91 -19.44 24.22
C ALA A 227 -29.71 -20.52 24.97
N CYS A 228 -30.15 -20.19 26.18
CA CYS A 228 -31.03 -21.02 27.00
C CYS A 228 -32.41 -21.19 26.33
N CYS A 229 -32.92 -22.42 26.34
CA CYS A 229 -34.31 -22.75 26.03
C CYS A 229 -35.26 -22.24 27.11
N VAL A 230 -36.36 -21.59 26.69
CA VAL A 230 -37.58 -21.42 27.48
C VAL A 230 -38.68 -22.23 26.79
N PRO A 231 -39.38 -23.16 27.47
CA PRO A 231 -40.47 -23.91 26.88
C PRO A 231 -41.76 -23.09 26.84
N LYS A 232 -42.55 -23.34 25.80
CA LYS A 232 -43.84 -22.72 25.53
C LYS A 232 -44.96 -23.57 26.15
N SER A 233 -45.71 -23.00 27.09
CA SER A 233 -47.11 -23.31 27.38
C SER A 233 -47.79 -22.04 27.86
#